data_AF-X1HMT6-F1
#
_entry.id   AF-X1HMT6-F1
#
_cell.length_a   1.000
_cell.length_b   1.000
_cell.length_c   1.000
_cell.angle_alpha   90.00
_cell.angle_beta   90.00
_cell.angle_gamma   90.00
#
_symmetry.space_group_name_H-M   'P 1'
#
loop_
_entity.id
_entity.type
_entity.pdbx_description
1 polymer ?
#
loop_
_entity_poly.entity_id
_entity_poly.type
_entity_poly.pdbx_seq_one_letter_code
_entity_poly.pdbx_strand_id
1 'polypeptide(L)'
;ETVKMSVKKILMWVGVLGWLFSSTAAFSQTEEEVQSMEVFQQVIQLVMENNPILKSQRNLVNTIEQMPEPGAGFINLEELQSKSRRVGEEGLGTPLLSLSEVIQVETFVQTKLDREKTLAEAKQTYENLKQTLISNIMTKITQMEKLRNKTANLEELKSFFETRRESLEKQVKAGIKQPSTLFDLTEQLMQTSLEMKNAARERQILKLETTISLGGTKWEELLDLLNKGVR
;
A
#
# COMPACT_ATOMS: atom_id res chain seq x y z
N GLU A 1 -2.86 -14.06 -24.85
CA GLU A 1 -1.42 -13.68 -24.78
C GLU A 1 -1.37 -12.17 -24.63
N THR A 2 -0.68 -11.51 -23.71
CA THR A 2 0.40 -11.86 -22.81
C THR A 2 0.37 -10.81 -21.68
N VAL A 3 -0.29 -11.13 -20.57
CA VAL A 3 0.03 -10.53 -19.27
C VAL A 3 1.37 -11.12 -18.84
N LYS A 4 2.41 -10.68 -19.55
CA LYS A 4 3.81 -11.08 -19.40
C LYS A 4 4.72 -9.83 -19.39
N MET A 5 4.15 -8.67 -19.03
CA MET A 5 4.89 -7.58 -18.38
C MET A 5 4.93 -7.88 -16.87
N SER A 6 5.55 -8.99 -16.50
CA SER A 6 6.98 -9.14 -16.25
C SER A 6 7.31 -8.76 -14.81
N VAL A 7 7.03 -9.74 -13.95
CA VAL A 7 7.60 -9.97 -12.63
C VAL A 7 9.09 -9.60 -12.56
N LYS A 8 9.83 -9.62 -13.68
CA LYS A 8 11.21 -9.11 -13.75
C LYS A 8 11.36 -7.65 -13.35
N LYS A 9 10.38 -6.77 -13.60
CA LYS A 9 10.47 -5.36 -13.17
C LYS A 9 10.36 -5.24 -11.65
N ILE A 10 9.48 -6.01 -11.01
CA ILE A 10 9.35 -6.07 -9.54
C ILE A 10 10.62 -6.67 -8.92
N LEU A 11 11.17 -7.72 -9.54
CA LEU A 11 12.43 -8.34 -9.12
C LEU A 11 13.63 -7.38 -9.23
N MET A 12 13.62 -6.47 -10.20
CA MET A 12 14.68 -5.47 -10.42
C MET A 12 14.70 -4.40 -9.33
N TRP A 13 13.54 -4.02 -8.78
CA TRP A 13 13.46 -3.10 -7.64
C TRP A 13 13.90 -3.75 -6.32
N VAL A 14 13.68 -5.06 -6.17
CA VAL A 14 14.19 -5.85 -5.03
C VAL A 14 15.72 -6.00 -5.09
N GLY A 15 16.30 -6.14 -6.29
CA GLY A 15 17.75 -6.22 -6.48
C GLY A 15 18.51 -4.95 -6.10
N VAL A 16 17.89 -3.77 -6.26
CA VAL A 16 18.47 -2.49 -5.79
C VAL A 16 18.38 -2.37 -4.25
N LEU A 17 17.38 -3.01 -3.63
CA LEU A 17 17.21 -3.05 -2.18
C LEU A 17 18.36 -3.82 -1.49
N GLY A 18 18.80 -4.95 -2.07
CA GLY A 18 19.89 -5.77 -1.50
C GLY A 18 21.25 -5.06 -1.44
N TRP A 19 21.47 -4.02 -2.25
CA TRP A 19 22.70 -3.24 -2.23
C TRP A 19 22.74 -2.16 -1.13
N LEU A 20 21.59 -1.78 -0.56
CA LEU A 20 21.51 -0.78 0.51
C LEU A 20 21.64 -1.37 1.92
N PHE A 21 21.60 -2.70 2.06
CA PHE A 21 21.77 -3.42 3.34
C PHE A 21 23.17 -4.00 3.57
N SER A 22 24.12 -3.71 2.68
CA SER A 22 25.51 -4.18 2.82
C SER A 22 26.29 -3.32 3.80
N SER A 23 25.95 -3.41 5.09
CA SER A 23 26.83 -3.03 6.19
C SER A 23 26.56 -3.94 7.40
N THR A 24 27.40 -4.97 7.48
CA THR A 24 27.87 -5.69 8.69
C THR A 24 26.83 -6.39 9.58
N ALA A 25 26.59 -7.69 9.33
CA ALA A 25 26.58 -8.80 10.32
C ALA A 25 26.02 -10.10 9.68
N ALA A 26 26.83 -10.77 8.85
CA ALA A 26 26.45 -12.05 8.26
C ALA A 26 26.65 -13.18 9.28
N PHE A 27 25.55 -13.77 9.79
CA PHE A 27 25.25 -15.21 9.66
C PHE A 27 23.96 -15.68 10.38
N SER A 28 23.15 -14.79 10.98
CA SER A 28 21.82 -15.15 11.53
C SER A 28 20.64 -14.49 10.79
N GLN A 29 20.90 -13.54 9.88
CA GLN A 29 19.88 -12.69 9.27
C GLN A 29 19.13 -13.33 8.09
N THR A 30 19.67 -14.38 7.48
CA THR A 30 19.11 -14.95 6.23
C THR A 30 17.74 -15.62 6.41
N GLU A 31 17.41 -16.15 7.59
CA GLU A 31 16.08 -16.75 7.86
C GLU A 31 15.05 -15.72 8.34
N GLU A 32 15.45 -14.75 9.18
CA GLU A 32 14.57 -13.67 9.64
C GLU A 32 14.17 -12.72 8.50
N GLU A 33 15.10 -12.42 7.57
CA GLU A 33 14.85 -11.52 6.44
C GLU A 33 13.87 -12.15 5.41
N VAL A 34 13.96 -13.47 5.21
CA VAL A 34 13.07 -14.22 4.32
C VAL A 34 11.65 -14.30 4.90
N GLN A 35 11.49 -14.58 6.20
CA GLN A 35 10.18 -14.57 6.85
C GLN A 35 9.54 -13.18 6.88
N SER A 36 10.33 -12.13 7.10
CA SER A 36 9.84 -10.74 7.08
C SER A 36 9.28 -10.33 5.72
N MET A 37 9.99 -10.71 4.63
CA MET A 37 9.53 -10.46 3.27
C MET A 37 8.23 -11.21 2.93
N GLU A 38 8.09 -12.45 3.39
CA GLU A 38 6.87 -13.24 3.16
C GLU A 38 5.66 -12.62 3.87
N VAL A 39 5.80 -12.24 5.15
CA VAL A 39 4.71 -11.59 5.89
C VAL A 39 4.35 -10.24 5.28
N PHE A 40 5.34 -9.47 4.82
CA PHE A 40 5.10 -8.21 4.12
C PHE A 40 4.25 -8.39 2.85
N GLN A 41 4.54 -9.43 2.05
CA GLN A 41 3.73 -9.75 0.87
C GLN A 41 2.30 -10.15 1.25
N GLN A 42 2.13 -10.94 2.31
CA GLN A 42 0.81 -11.31 2.84
C GLN A 42 0.01 -10.08 3.29
N VAL A 43 0.65 -9.12 3.96
CA VAL A 43 0.02 -7.85 4.36
C VAL A 43 -0.45 -7.06 3.14
N ILE A 44 0.40 -6.89 2.12
CA ILE A 44 0.00 -6.20 0.88
C ILE A 44 -1.19 -6.91 0.25
N GLN A 45 -1.10 -8.22 0.06
CA GLN A 45 -2.16 -8.98 -0.59
C GLN A 45 -3.49 -8.83 0.16
N LEU A 46 -3.47 -9.01 1.48
CA LEU A 46 -4.66 -8.91 2.31
C LEU A 46 -5.30 -7.53 2.21
N VAL A 47 -4.51 -6.45 2.28
CA VAL A 47 -5.03 -5.08 2.14
C VAL A 47 -5.58 -4.85 0.72
N MET A 48 -4.89 -5.28 -0.32
CA MET A 48 -5.30 -5.09 -1.71
C MET A 48 -6.61 -5.80 -2.06
N GLU A 49 -6.88 -6.93 -1.41
CA GLU A 49 -8.11 -7.71 -1.60
C GLU A 49 -9.28 -7.14 -0.79
N ASN A 50 -9.04 -6.62 0.42
CA ASN A 50 -10.09 -6.31 1.40
C ASN A 50 -10.30 -4.81 1.66
N ASN A 51 -9.46 -3.94 1.10
CA ASN A 51 -9.60 -2.51 1.28
C ASN A 51 -10.94 -2.01 0.67
N PRO A 52 -11.79 -1.33 1.46
CA PRO A 52 -13.13 -0.94 1.02
C PRO A 52 -13.10 0.10 -0.11
N ILE A 53 -12.11 0.99 -0.13
CA ILE A 53 -11.97 2.02 -1.17
C ILE A 53 -11.58 1.37 -2.50
N LEU A 54 -10.60 0.47 -2.49
CA LEU A 54 -10.25 -0.30 -3.69
C LEU A 54 -11.40 -1.16 -4.20
N LYS A 55 -12.15 -1.79 -3.29
CA LYS A 55 -13.31 -2.60 -3.66
C LYS A 55 -14.39 -1.74 -4.33
N SER A 56 -14.69 -0.58 -3.77
CA SER A 56 -15.64 0.39 -4.35
C SER A 56 -15.21 0.82 -5.75
N GLN A 57 -13.94 1.19 -5.92
CA GLN A 57 -13.41 1.61 -7.22
C GLN A 57 -13.40 0.47 -8.24
N ARG A 58 -13.06 -0.75 -7.83
CA ARG A 58 -13.14 -1.94 -8.69
C ARG A 58 -14.57 -2.19 -9.16
N ASN A 59 -15.55 -2.04 -8.27
CA ASN A 59 -16.97 -2.19 -8.60
C ASN A 59 -17.42 -1.12 -9.61
N LEU A 60 -16.96 0.13 -9.48
CA LEU A 60 -17.25 1.19 -10.46
C LEU A 60 -16.72 0.82 -11.85
N VAL A 61 -15.47 0.39 -11.95
CA VAL A 61 -14.87 -0.05 -13.22
C VAL A 61 -15.70 -1.19 -13.83
N ASN A 62 -16.00 -2.23 -13.05
CA ASN A 62 -16.81 -3.36 -13.50
C ASN A 62 -18.20 -2.93 -13.98
N THR A 63 -18.83 -1.98 -13.26
CA THR A 63 -20.15 -1.47 -13.61
C THR A 63 -20.12 -0.79 -14.98
N ILE A 64 -19.12 0.07 -15.23
CA ILE A 64 -18.97 0.76 -16.53
C ILE A 64 -18.66 -0.24 -17.65
N GLU A 65 -17.86 -1.28 -17.39
CA GLU A 65 -17.54 -2.32 -18.39
C GLU A 65 -18.76 -3.17 -18.75
N GLN A 66 -19.62 -3.48 -17.78
CA GLN A 66 -20.82 -4.30 -17.98
C GLN A 66 -21.99 -3.54 -18.59
N MET A 67 -21.95 -2.20 -18.65
CA MET A 67 -22.99 -1.43 -19.33
C MET A 67 -23.03 -1.79 -20.83
N PRO A 68 -24.22 -1.89 -21.44
CA PRO A 68 -24.33 -2.07 -22.89
C PRO A 68 -23.69 -0.89 -23.61
N GLU A 69 -23.06 -1.12 -24.76
CA GLU A 69 -22.56 -0.01 -25.58
C GLU A 69 -23.68 1.01 -25.84
N PRO A 70 -23.40 2.33 -25.77
CA PRO A 70 -24.35 3.33 -26.21
C PRO A 70 -24.89 2.92 -27.58
N GLY A 71 -26.22 2.95 -27.75
CA GLY A 71 -26.92 2.56 -28.98
C GLY A 71 -27.00 1.06 -29.32
N ALA A 72 -26.50 0.17 -28.46
CA ALA A 72 -26.65 -1.29 -28.64
C ALA A 72 -28.13 -1.67 -28.79
N GLY A 73 -28.49 -2.24 -29.94
CA GLY A 73 -29.85 -2.68 -30.26
C GLY A 73 -30.79 -1.61 -30.86
N PHE A 74 -30.39 -0.35 -30.89
CA PHE A 74 -31.24 0.76 -31.40
C PHE A 74 -30.64 1.51 -32.60
N ILE A 75 -29.31 1.57 -32.70
CA ILE A 75 -28.61 2.29 -33.76
C ILE A 75 -27.70 1.31 -34.51
N ASN A 76 -28.05 0.99 -35.75
CA ASN A 76 -27.18 0.24 -36.65
C ASN A 76 -26.34 1.23 -37.47
N LEU A 77 -25.13 1.54 -37.01
CA LEU A 77 -24.24 2.46 -37.73
C LEU A 77 -23.84 1.95 -39.11
N GLU A 78 -23.69 0.64 -39.28
CA GLU A 78 -23.42 0.07 -40.61
C GLU A 78 -24.61 0.26 -41.54
N GLU A 79 -25.85 0.13 -41.04
CA GLU A 79 -27.05 0.41 -41.83
C GLU A 79 -27.15 1.90 -42.20
N LEU A 80 -26.92 2.80 -41.25
CA LEU A 80 -26.96 4.26 -41.49
C LEU A 80 -25.86 4.70 -42.47
N GLN A 81 -24.65 4.15 -42.34
CA GLN A 81 -23.55 4.40 -43.28
C GLN A 81 -23.78 3.73 -44.64
N SER A 82 -24.47 2.60 -44.70
CA SER A 82 -24.81 1.91 -45.96
C SER A 82 -25.95 2.59 -46.72
N LYS A 83 -26.97 3.12 -46.03
CA LYS A 83 -27.99 4.01 -46.62
C LYS A 83 -27.34 5.26 -47.19
N SER A 84 -26.31 5.77 -46.52
CA SER A 84 -25.50 6.84 -47.06
C SER A 84 -24.77 6.41 -48.35
N ARG A 85 -24.13 5.23 -48.39
CA ARG A 85 -23.45 4.76 -49.62
C ARG A 85 -24.37 4.43 -50.80
N ARG A 86 -25.56 3.86 -50.57
CA ARG A 86 -26.47 3.40 -51.66
C ARG A 86 -27.12 4.53 -52.46
N VAL A 87 -27.12 5.76 -51.97
CA VAL A 87 -27.65 6.94 -52.69
C VAL A 87 -26.63 7.49 -53.71
N GLY A 88 -25.41 6.91 -53.76
CA GLY A 88 -24.32 7.38 -54.63
C GLY A 88 -24.14 6.63 -55.97
N GLU A 89 -24.86 5.54 -56.24
CA GLU A 89 -24.68 4.77 -57.50
C GLU A 89 -25.57 5.24 -58.66
N GLU A 90 -26.61 6.04 -58.41
CA GLU A 90 -27.47 6.62 -59.45
C GLU A 90 -27.59 8.14 -59.28
N GLY A 91 -26.64 8.89 -59.86
CA GLY A 91 -26.79 10.31 -60.20
C GLY A 91 -27.02 11.32 -59.07
N LEU A 92 -25.97 12.05 -58.69
CA LEU A 92 -26.03 13.37 -58.01
C LEU A 92 -27.01 13.47 -56.82
N GLY A 93 -26.76 12.69 -55.77
CA GLY A 93 -27.31 12.95 -54.45
C GLY A 93 -26.26 12.67 -53.40
N THR A 94 -25.72 13.72 -52.76
CA THR A 94 -25.06 13.52 -51.47
C THR A 94 -26.07 12.81 -50.57
N PRO A 95 -25.71 11.68 -49.94
CA PRO A 95 -26.59 11.07 -48.96
C PRO A 95 -26.80 12.03 -47.79
N LEU A 96 -27.90 12.76 -47.85
CA LEU A 96 -28.33 13.65 -46.79
C LEU A 96 -29.07 12.77 -45.78
N LEU A 97 -28.33 12.33 -44.75
CA LEU A 97 -28.97 12.02 -43.49
C LEU A 97 -29.88 13.22 -43.13
N SER A 98 -31.09 12.94 -42.69
CA SER A 98 -31.94 13.97 -42.10
C SER A 98 -31.19 14.64 -40.94
N LEU A 99 -31.46 15.92 -40.67
CA LEU A 99 -30.87 16.61 -39.52
C LEU A 99 -31.07 15.82 -38.21
N SER A 100 -32.20 15.13 -38.06
CA SER A 100 -32.46 14.21 -36.96
C SER A 100 -31.49 13.02 -36.88
N GLU A 101 -31.15 12.41 -38.01
CA GLU A 101 -30.21 11.28 -38.07
C GLU A 101 -28.77 11.75 -37.80
N VAL A 102 -28.38 12.93 -38.30
CA VAL A 102 -27.07 13.54 -38.00
C VAL A 102 -26.93 13.80 -36.50
N ILE A 103 -27.94 14.42 -35.88
CA ILE A 103 -27.97 14.69 -34.43
C ILE A 103 -27.89 13.39 -33.62
N GLN A 104 -28.57 12.32 -34.06
CA GLN A 104 -28.53 11.01 -33.39
C GLN A 104 -27.14 10.37 -33.47
N VAL A 105 -26.50 10.40 -34.64
CA VAL A 105 -25.13 9.87 -34.82
C VAL A 105 -24.12 10.66 -33.99
N GLU A 106 -24.20 11.99 -34.01
CA GLU A 106 -23.32 12.85 -33.22
C GLU A 106 -23.47 12.59 -31.71
N THR A 107 -24.70 12.51 -31.22
CA THR A 107 -25.01 12.18 -29.81
C THR A 107 -24.47 10.80 -29.44
N PHE A 108 -24.62 9.81 -30.33
CA PHE A 108 -24.08 8.47 -30.13
C PHE A 108 -22.54 8.46 -30.04
N VAL A 109 -21.86 9.15 -30.96
CA VAL A 109 -20.40 9.23 -30.96
C VAL A 109 -19.91 9.90 -29.68
N GLN A 110 -20.56 11.00 -29.28
CA GLN A 110 -20.21 11.72 -28.06
C GLN A 110 -20.40 10.84 -26.82
N THR A 111 -21.53 10.15 -26.69
CA THR A 111 -21.79 9.26 -25.55
C THR A 111 -20.83 8.06 -25.49
N LYS A 112 -20.38 7.54 -26.64
CA LYS A 112 -19.29 6.55 -26.68
C LYS A 112 -17.98 7.11 -26.16
N LEU A 113 -17.58 8.28 -26.65
CA LEU A 113 -16.35 8.95 -26.20
C LEU A 113 -16.39 9.28 -24.70
N ASP A 114 -17.52 9.78 -24.19
CA ASP A 114 -17.70 10.10 -22.77
C ASP A 114 -17.60 8.83 -21.91
N ARG A 115 -18.18 7.71 -22.37
CA ARG A 115 -18.06 6.42 -21.69
C ARG A 115 -16.61 5.93 -21.66
N GLU A 116 -15.91 5.96 -22.79
CA GLU A 116 -14.51 5.54 -22.89
C GLU A 116 -13.62 6.38 -21.96
N LYS A 117 -13.81 7.71 -21.97
CA LYS A 117 -13.13 8.62 -21.07
C LYS A 117 -13.37 8.28 -19.60
N THR A 118 -14.64 8.10 -19.21
CA THR A 118 -15.03 7.75 -17.84
C THR A 118 -14.41 6.42 -17.40
N LEU A 119 -14.38 5.41 -18.29
CA LEU A 119 -13.75 4.12 -18.01
C LEU A 119 -12.23 4.26 -17.82
N ALA A 120 -11.57 5.03 -18.68
CA ALA A 120 -10.14 5.28 -18.59
C ALA A 120 -9.77 5.99 -17.28
N GLU A 121 -10.53 7.03 -16.90
CA GLU A 121 -10.37 7.76 -15.64
C GLU A 121 -10.62 6.85 -14.42
N ALA A 122 -11.63 5.98 -14.48
CA ALA A 122 -11.92 5.04 -13.41
C ALA A 122 -10.80 4.00 -13.24
N LYS A 123 -10.24 3.49 -14.34
CA LYS A 123 -9.08 2.56 -14.34
C LYS A 123 -7.82 3.24 -13.81
N GLN A 124 -7.55 4.47 -14.23
CA GLN A 124 -6.42 5.24 -13.75
C GLN A 124 -6.53 5.52 -12.25
N THR A 125 -7.71 5.93 -11.79
CA THR A 125 -8.00 6.14 -10.36
C THR A 125 -7.77 4.86 -9.57
N TYR A 126 -8.21 3.71 -10.09
CA TYR A 126 -7.96 2.41 -9.47
C TYR A 126 -6.47 2.11 -9.29
N GLU A 127 -5.67 2.26 -10.34
CA GLU A 127 -4.23 2.01 -10.27
C GLU A 127 -3.51 3.01 -9.35
N ASN A 128 -3.90 4.28 -9.37
CA ASN A 128 -3.38 5.29 -8.45
C ASN A 128 -3.66 4.90 -6.99
N LEU A 129 -4.89 4.48 -6.68
CA LEU A 129 -5.27 4.04 -5.32
C LEU A 129 -4.44 2.85 -4.86
N LYS A 130 -4.16 1.87 -5.75
CA LYS A 130 -3.26 0.75 -5.42
C LYS A 130 -1.87 1.22 -5.04
N GLN A 131 -1.28 2.10 -5.85
CA GLN A 131 0.06 2.62 -5.59
C GLN A 131 0.12 3.41 -4.28
N THR A 132 -0.88 4.27 -4.04
CA THR A 132 -1.00 5.01 -2.78
C THR A 132 -1.11 4.07 -1.58
N LEU A 133 -1.90 2.99 -1.69
CA LEU A 133 -2.04 2.02 -0.60
C LEU A 133 -0.75 1.27 -0.32
N ILE A 134 -0.05 0.81 -1.36
CA ILE A 134 1.25 0.13 -1.20
C ILE A 134 2.25 1.07 -0.52
N SER A 135 2.33 2.34 -0.95
CA SER A 135 3.19 3.35 -0.33
C SER A 135 2.84 3.61 1.14
N ASN A 136 1.55 3.68 1.45
CA ASN A 136 1.06 3.86 2.82
C ASN A 136 1.43 2.67 3.72
N ILE A 137 1.23 1.43 3.24
CA ILE A 137 1.64 0.21 3.94
C ILE A 137 3.15 0.23 4.21
N MET A 138 3.96 0.51 3.18
CA MET A 138 5.42 0.61 3.30
C MET A 138 5.86 1.62 4.36
N THR A 139 5.24 2.79 4.34
CA THR A 139 5.54 3.86 5.30
C THR A 139 5.21 3.43 6.72
N LYS A 140 4.03 2.86 6.93
CA LYS A 140 3.56 2.40 8.25
C LYS A 140 4.43 1.26 8.79
N ILE A 141 4.79 0.28 7.96
CA ILE A 141 5.68 -0.83 8.37
C ILE A 141 7.08 -0.31 8.71
N THR A 142 7.63 0.60 7.90
CA THR A 142 8.92 1.23 8.19
C THR A 142 8.91 1.96 9.53
N GLN A 143 7.81 2.66 9.84
CA GLN A 143 7.65 3.32 11.14
C GLN A 143 7.56 2.32 12.30
N MET A 144 6.84 1.20 12.12
CA MET A 144 6.77 0.13 13.12
C MET A 144 8.15 -0.49 13.38
N GLU A 145 8.95 -0.72 12.35
CA GLU A 145 10.33 -1.22 12.46
C GLU A 145 11.25 -0.22 13.16
N LYS A 146 11.13 1.08 12.86
CA LYS A 146 11.88 2.13 13.58
C LYS A 146 11.58 2.11 15.09
N LEU A 147 10.31 1.96 15.46
CA LEU A 147 9.90 1.88 16.87
C LEU A 147 10.38 0.58 17.54
N ARG A 148 10.39 -0.53 16.79
CA ARG A 148 10.96 -1.80 17.26
C ARG A 148 12.45 -1.67 17.54
N ASN A 149 13.22 -1.17 16.59
CA ASN A 149 14.66 -0.97 16.74
C ASN A 149 14.98 -0.01 17.88
N LYS A 150 14.19 1.07 18.04
CA LYS A 150 14.31 1.96 19.20
C LYS A 150 14.09 1.21 20.52
N THR A 151 13.08 0.34 20.59
CA THR A 151 12.79 -0.46 21.79
C THR A 151 13.95 -1.43 22.10
N ALA A 152 14.49 -2.11 21.09
CA ALA A 152 15.62 -3.03 21.24
C ALA A 152 16.88 -2.30 21.74
N ASN A 153 17.22 -1.14 21.15
CA ASN A 153 18.36 -0.33 21.57
C ASN A 153 18.20 0.18 23.03
N LEU A 154 16.97 0.54 23.43
CA LEU A 154 16.69 0.97 24.81
C LEU A 154 16.80 -0.19 25.81
N GLU A 155 16.43 -1.41 25.42
CA GLU A 155 16.61 -2.60 26.28
C GLU A 155 18.10 -2.93 26.46
N GLU A 156 18.91 -2.84 25.40
CA GLU A 156 20.37 -3.00 25.51
C GLU A 156 20.98 -1.95 26.44
N LEU A 157 20.59 -0.68 26.27
CA LEU A 157 21.04 0.43 27.13
C LEU A 157 20.63 0.20 28.59
N LYS A 158 19.41 -0.27 28.83
CA LYS A 158 18.90 -0.60 30.16
C LYS A 158 19.73 -1.71 30.81
N SER A 159 20.00 -2.79 30.09
CA SER A 159 20.86 -3.91 30.56
C SER A 159 22.27 -3.43 30.93
N PHE A 160 22.85 -2.53 30.11
CA PHE A 160 24.12 -1.90 30.42
C PHE A 160 24.07 -1.10 31.72
N PHE A 161 23.03 -0.27 31.92
CA PHE A 161 22.86 0.49 33.16
C PHE A 161 22.62 -0.39 34.38
N GLU A 162 21.87 -1.49 34.26
CA GLU A 162 21.68 -2.47 35.33
C GLU A 162 23.01 -3.12 35.74
N THR A 163 23.81 -3.55 34.77
CA THR A 163 25.16 -4.08 35.02
C THR A 163 26.07 -3.05 35.71
N ARG A 164 26.01 -1.79 35.24
CA ARG A 164 26.79 -0.68 35.83
C ARG A 164 26.33 -0.37 37.26
N ARG A 165 25.03 -0.48 37.55
CA ARG A 165 24.45 -0.20 38.86
C ARG A 165 25.05 -1.12 39.92
N GLU A 166 25.14 -2.42 39.65
CA GLU A 166 25.72 -3.38 40.60
C GLU A 166 27.17 -3.03 40.98
N SER A 167 27.97 -2.65 39.98
CA SER A 167 29.35 -2.21 40.21
C SER A 167 29.42 -0.90 40.99
N LEU A 168 28.56 0.06 40.65
CA LEU A 168 28.52 1.37 41.30
C LEU A 168 28.05 1.28 42.75
N GLU A 169 27.08 0.41 43.05
CA GLU A 169 26.62 0.15 44.43
C GLU A 169 27.77 -0.37 45.31
N LYS A 170 28.63 -1.25 44.79
CA LYS A 170 29.83 -1.72 45.51
C LYS A 170 30.83 -0.58 45.76
N GLN A 171 31.06 0.28 44.76
CA GLN A 171 31.97 1.43 44.90
C GLN A 171 31.46 2.48 45.89
N VAL A 172 30.16 2.74 45.92
CA VAL A 172 29.55 3.65 46.91
C VAL A 172 29.64 3.06 48.31
N LYS A 173 29.33 1.76 48.50
CA LYS A 173 29.49 1.08 49.79
C LYS A 173 30.93 1.10 50.30
N ALA A 174 31.90 1.04 49.39
CA ALA A 174 33.32 1.14 49.70
C ALA A 174 33.81 2.59 49.90
N GLY A 175 32.94 3.61 49.74
CA GLY A 175 33.31 5.02 49.86
C GLY A 175 34.14 5.58 48.70
N ILE A 176 34.29 4.83 47.60
CA ILE A 176 35.07 5.21 46.41
C ILE A 176 34.31 6.24 45.56
N LYS A 177 32.97 6.13 45.53
CA LYS A 177 32.07 7.01 44.78
C LYS A 177 31.03 7.63 45.70
N GLN A 178 30.53 8.80 45.34
CA GLN A 178 29.47 9.49 46.08
C GLN A 178 28.09 8.83 45.83
N PRO A 179 27.19 8.80 46.83
CA PRO A 179 25.83 8.29 46.66
C PRO A 179 25.01 8.97 45.54
N SER A 180 25.27 10.26 45.27
CA SER A 180 24.64 11.01 44.15
C SER A 180 24.74 10.29 42.82
N THR A 181 25.88 9.63 42.55
CA THR A 181 26.07 8.89 41.28
C THR A 181 25.10 7.72 41.10
N LEU A 182 24.58 7.13 42.18
CA LEU A 182 23.53 6.10 42.10
C LEU A 182 22.17 6.72 41.78
N PHE A 183 21.89 7.93 42.27
CA PHE A 183 20.68 8.66 41.92
C PHE A 183 20.65 9.00 40.43
N ASP A 184 21.75 9.55 39.89
CA ASP A 184 21.87 9.89 38.47
C ASP A 184 21.64 8.66 37.57
N LEU A 185 22.23 7.50 37.93
CA LEU A 185 22.04 6.25 37.18
C LEU A 185 20.60 5.72 37.29
N THR A 186 19.97 5.89 38.47
CA THR A 186 18.58 5.46 38.68
C THR A 186 17.61 6.32 37.86
N GLU A 187 17.85 7.63 37.77
CA GLU A 187 17.09 8.54 36.92
C GLU A 187 17.21 8.13 35.44
N GLN A 188 18.43 7.84 34.97
CA GLN A 188 18.66 7.34 33.61
C GLN A 188 17.91 6.04 33.33
N LEU A 189 17.96 5.06 34.25
CA LEU A 189 17.20 3.82 34.14
C LEU A 189 15.68 4.06 34.05
N MET A 190 15.16 4.98 34.87
CA MET A 190 13.75 5.33 34.86
C MET A 190 13.34 5.98 33.52
N GLN A 191 14.16 6.92 33.02
CA GLN A 191 13.92 7.57 31.73
C GLN A 191 13.95 6.55 30.58
N THR A 192 14.96 5.68 30.51
CA THR A 192 15.05 4.62 29.49
C THR A 192 13.83 3.70 29.53
N SER A 193 13.38 3.30 30.72
CA SER A 193 12.18 2.46 30.89
C SER A 193 10.90 3.14 30.40
N LEU A 194 10.75 4.45 30.66
CA LEU A 194 9.62 5.24 30.18
C LEU A 194 9.63 5.37 28.66
N GLU A 195 10.78 5.69 28.06
CA GLU A 195 10.94 5.80 26.61
C GLU A 195 10.64 4.48 25.90
N MET A 196 11.06 3.36 26.50
CA MET A 196 10.81 2.02 25.98
C MET A 196 9.31 1.68 25.99
N LYS A 197 8.61 1.97 27.10
CA LYS A 197 7.15 1.80 27.20
C LYS A 197 6.40 2.66 26.19
N ASN A 198 6.86 3.91 25.99
CA ASN A 198 6.26 4.81 25.02
C ASN A 198 6.44 4.30 23.59
N ALA A 199 7.65 3.89 23.20
CA ALA A 199 7.91 3.34 21.87
C ALA A 199 7.10 2.07 21.60
N ALA A 200 6.98 1.17 22.58
CA ALA A 200 6.16 -0.04 22.46
C ALA A 200 4.66 0.30 22.30
N ARG A 201 4.16 1.29 23.05
CA ARG A 201 2.77 1.76 22.93
C ARG A 201 2.49 2.42 21.59
N GLU A 202 3.37 3.31 21.13
CA GLU A 202 3.26 3.95 19.81
C GLU A 202 3.22 2.91 18.69
N ARG A 203 4.05 1.87 18.77
CA ARG A 203 4.04 0.76 17.80
C ARG A 203 2.70 0.03 17.82
N GLN A 204 2.14 -0.23 18.99
CA GLN A 204 0.85 -0.91 19.11
C GLN A 204 -0.31 -0.05 18.57
N ILE A 205 -0.30 1.25 18.86
CA ILE A 205 -1.28 2.20 18.31
C ILE A 205 -1.19 2.20 16.78
N LEU A 206 0.03 2.29 16.23
CA LEU A 206 0.25 2.30 14.79
C LEU A 206 -0.23 1.00 14.13
N LYS A 207 -0.05 -0.17 14.76
CA LYS A 207 -0.61 -1.44 14.30
C LYS A 207 -2.13 -1.37 14.22
N LEU A 208 -2.79 -0.94 15.29
CA LEU A 208 -4.24 -0.83 15.37
C LEU A 208 -4.81 0.14 14.32
N GLU A 209 -4.23 1.33 14.21
CA GLU A 209 -4.61 2.32 13.20
C GLU A 209 -4.48 1.77 11.78
N THR A 210 -3.39 1.05 11.50
CA THR A 210 -3.15 0.41 10.20
C THR A 210 -4.23 -0.63 9.90
N THR A 211 -4.57 -1.47 10.87
CA THR A 211 -5.61 -2.49 10.72
C THR A 211 -7.00 -1.90 10.50
N ILE A 212 -7.37 -0.88 11.27
CA ILE A 212 -8.68 -0.23 11.16
C ILE A 212 -8.81 0.49 9.82
N SER A 213 -7.76 1.21 9.39
CA SER A 213 -7.81 2.00 8.16
C SER A 213 -7.70 1.17 6.89
N LEU A 214 -6.96 0.05 6.91
CA LEU A 214 -6.63 -0.70 5.70
C LEU A 214 -7.28 -2.09 5.62
N GLY A 215 -7.63 -2.71 6.75
CA GLY A 215 -8.02 -4.12 6.82
C GLY A 215 -9.45 -4.43 6.39
N GLY A 216 -10.34 -3.43 6.35
CA GLY A 216 -11.75 -3.64 6.03
C GLY A 216 -12.39 -4.69 6.93
N THR A 217 -13.04 -5.69 6.35
CA THR A 217 -13.65 -6.80 7.10
C THR A 217 -12.63 -7.79 7.68
N LYS A 218 -11.38 -7.76 7.21
CA LYS A 218 -10.30 -8.67 7.62
C LYS A 218 -9.25 -7.97 8.50
N TRP A 219 -9.67 -6.98 9.28
CA TRP A 219 -8.77 -6.21 10.14
C TRP A 219 -8.09 -7.08 11.21
N GLU A 220 -8.75 -8.14 11.70
CA GLU A 220 -8.16 -9.08 12.67
C GLU A 220 -7.04 -9.93 12.06
N GLU A 221 -7.24 -10.46 10.85
CA GLU A 221 -6.21 -11.20 10.10
C GLU A 221 -5.00 -10.30 9.81
N LEU A 222 -5.26 -9.03 9.46
CA LEU A 222 -4.19 -8.05 9.24
C LEU A 222 -3.43 -7.76 10.54
N LEU A 223 -4.12 -7.70 11.68
CA LEU A 223 -3.48 -7.47 12.98
C LEU A 223 -2.56 -8.63 13.35
N ASP A 224 -3.00 -9.86 13.12
CA ASP A 224 -2.18 -11.05 13.35
C ASP A 224 -0.91 -11.06 12.48
N LEU A 225 -1.04 -10.72 11.18
CA LEU A 225 0.13 -10.58 10.30
C LEU A 225 1.10 -9.51 10.78
N LEU A 226 0.60 -8.32 11.15
CA LEU A 226 1.44 -7.24 11.70
C LEU A 226 2.09 -7.61 13.04
N ASN A 227 1.49 -8.53 13.81
CA ASN A 227 2.07 -9.08 15.03
C ASN A 227 3.09 -10.19 14.80
N LYS A 228 3.07 -10.83 13.63
CA LYS A 228 4.04 -11.87 13.23
C LYS A 228 5.25 -11.30 12.52
N GLY A 229 5.04 -10.44 11.51
CA GLY A 229 6.11 -9.92 10.64
C GLY A 229 6.92 -8.78 11.24
N VAL A 230 6.35 -8.11 12.23
CA VAL A 230 7.05 -7.12 13.05
C VAL A 230 7.10 -7.73 14.45
N ARG A 231 7.99 -8.70 14.69
CA ARG A 231 8.35 -9.20 16.03
C ARG A 231 9.62 -8.50 16.49
#